data_AF-A0A974PCS1-F1
#
_entry.id   AF-A0A974PCS1-F1
#
_cell.length_a   1.000
_cell.length_b   1.000
_cell.length_c   1.000
_cell.angle_alpha   90.00
_cell.angle_beta   90.00
_cell.angle_gamma   90.00
#
_symmetry.space_group_name_H-M   'P 1'
#
loop_
_entity.id
_entity.type
_entity.pdbx_description
1 polymer ?
#
loop_
_entity_poly.entity_id
_entity_poly.type
_entity_poly.pdbx_seq_one_letter_code
_entity_poly.pdbx_strand_id
1 'polypeptide(L)'
;MTAVRSALTRFFHIKKLRTELMLFIITAIVIPSLALAVISSETSKTELRSKMEDTTNSSIHILDKTLTQLIQLESASVNELADQISAADVTSGSARVRKLIDKFKAEHPEIDIVALGNTDGKFMLSPTSDPKDYDPRVRDWYIAALKSS
;
A
#
# COMPACT_ATOMS: atom_id res chain seq x y z
N MET A 1 -11.01 -30.88 38.40
CA MET A 1 -9.70 -30.95 39.09
C MET A 1 -9.49 -32.20 39.97
N THR A 2 -10.42 -33.18 39.97
CA THR A 2 -10.32 -34.40 40.81
C THR A 2 -9.66 -35.59 40.11
N ALA A 3 -9.79 -35.70 38.77
CA ALA A 3 -9.24 -36.82 38.00
C ALA A 3 -7.70 -36.90 38.02
N VAL A 4 -7.03 -35.75 37.86
CA VAL A 4 -5.57 -35.65 37.84
C VAL A 4 -4.96 -36.08 39.18
N ARG A 5 -5.56 -35.67 40.30
CA ARG A 5 -5.13 -36.08 41.65
C ARG A 5 -5.24 -37.58 41.89
N SER A 6 -6.29 -38.24 41.39
CA SER A 6 -6.49 -39.69 41.57
C SER A 6 -5.55 -40.57 40.73
N ALA A 7 -5.14 -40.08 39.55
CA ALA A 7 -4.14 -40.74 38.73
C ALA A 7 -2.76 -40.69 39.41
N LEU A 8 -2.41 -39.52 39.95
CA LEU A 8 -1.18 -39.29 40.71
C LEU A 8 -1.04 -40.21 41.93
N THR A 9 -2.11 -40.42 42.71
CA THR A 9 -2.05 -41.27 43.92
C THR A 9 -2.00 -42.78 43.60
N ARG A 10 -2.58 -43.23 42.47
CA ARG A 10 -2.45 -44.62 42.01
C ARG A 10 -1.06 -44.94 41.47
N PHE A 11 -0.37 -43.97 40.87
CA PHE A 11 1.01 -44.13 40.40
C PHE A 11 2.02 -44.34 41.54
N PHE A 12 1.74 -43.84 42.75
CA PHE A 12 2.62 -43.96 43.92
C PHE A 12 2.55 -45.32 44.67
N HIS A 13 1.66 -46.24 44.28
CA HIS A 13 1.49 -47.55 44.97
C HIS A 13 2.12 -48.74 44.23
N ILE A 14 3.12 -48.50 43.36
CA ILE A 14 3.74 -49.53 42.52
C ILE A 14 4.82 -50.29 43.32
N LYS A 15 4.58 -51.58 43.60
CA LYS A 15 5.42 -52.42 44.48
C LYS A 15 6.78 -52.88 43.92
N LYS A 16 7.24 -52.39 42.75
CA LYS A 16 8.50 -52.82 42.11
C LYS A 16 9.42 -51.63 41.82
N LEU A 17 10.58 -51.60 42.49
CA LEU A 17 11.61 -50.54 42.42
C LEU A 17 12.00 -50.14 40.99
N ARG A 18 12.15 -51.12 40.08
CA ARG A 18 12.50 -50.89 38.67
C ARG A 18 11.45 -50.07 37.92
N THR A 19 10.17 -50.24 38.25
CA THR A 19 9.05 -49.54 37.61
C THR A 19 8.92 -48.12 38.14
N GLU A 20 9.17 -47.90 39.44
CA GLU A 20 9.18 -46.58 40.06
C GLU A 20 10.28 -45.67 39.49
N LEU A 21 11.51 -46.21 39.34
CA LEU A 21 12.63 -45.48 38.75
C LEU A 21 12.37 -45.09 37.28
N MET A 22 11.82 -46.02 36.47
CA MET A 22 11.46 -45.73 35.08
C MET A 22 10.38 -44.66 34.97
N LEU A 23 9.38 -44.68 35.87
CA LEU A 23 8.32 -43.70 35.89
C LEU A 23 8.85 -42.29 36.18
N PHE A 24 9.81 -42.18 37.11
CA PHE A 24 10.44 -40.91 37.44
C PHE A 24 11.18 -40.32 36.23
N ILE A 25 11.96 -41.14 35.51
CA ILE A 25 12.69 -40.73 34.31
C ILE A 25 11.73 -40.29 33.20
N ILE A 26 10.66 -41.05 32.94
CA ILE A 26 9.66 -40.70 31.93
C ILE A 26 8.98 -39.37 32.30
N THR A 27 8.57 -39.21 33.55
CA THR A 27 7.89 -38.00 34.02
C THR A 27 8.79 -36.77 33.92
N ALA A 28 10.07 -36.92 34.24
CA ALA A 28 11.08 -35.88 34.12
C ALA A 28 11.33 -35.43 32.67
N ILE A 29 11.01 -36.26 31.66
CA ILE A 29 11.13 -35.94 30.23
C ILE A 29 9.80 -35.41 29.66
N VAL A 30 8.67 -36.02 30.04
CA VAL A 30 7.35 -35.70 29.50
C VAL A 30 6.87 -34.32 29.94
N ILE A 31 7.07 -33.94 31.20
CA ILE A 31 6.65 -32.63 31.70
C ILE A 31 7.32 -31.47 30.95
N PRO A 32 8.66 -31.39 30.83
CA PRO A 32 9.30 -30.30 30.11
C PRO A 32 9.01 -30.33 28.61
N SER A 33 8.90 -31.49 27.98
CA SER A 33 8.58 -31.56 26.54
C SER A 33 7.17 -31.07 26.22
N LEU A 34 6.19 -31.36 27.08
CA LEU A 34 4.83 -30.85 26.93
C LEU A 34 4.77 -29.33 27.15
N ALA A 35 5.52 -28.81 28.13
CA ALA A 35 5.65 -27.38 28.36
C ALA A 35 6.25 -26.67 27.13
N LEU A 36 7.32 -27.23 26.55
CA LEU A 36 7.94 -26.71 25.34
C LEU A 36 6.97 -26.73 24.14
N ALA A 37 6.16 -27.77 23.99
CA ALA A 37 5.18 -27.86 22.90
C ALA A 37 4.10 -26.77 22.99
N VAL A 38 3.62 -26.47 24.21
CA VAL A 38 2.64 -25.40 24.44
C VAL A 38 3.27 -24.02 24.15
N ILE A 39 4.46 -23.76 24.70
CA ILE A 39 5.18 -22.49 24.48
C ILE A 39 5.46 -22.30 22.98
N SER A 40 5.98 -23.34 22.32
CA SER A 40 6.26 -23.31 20.88
C SER A 40 5.01 -22.99 20.07
N SER A 41 3.86 -23.57 20.41
CA SER A 41 2.61 -23.32 19.67
C SER A 41 2.14 -21.87 19.80
N GLU A 42 2.23 -21.28 21.00
CA GLU A 42 1.83 -19.89 21.23
C GLU A 42 2.80 -18.89 20.59
N THR A 43 4.11 -19.15 20.71
CA THR A 43 5.13 -18.32 20.06
C THR A 43 4.99 -18.37 18.54
N SER A 44 4.84 -19.55 17.94
CA SER A 44 4.68 -19.66 16.48
C SER A 44 3.45 -18.91 15.97
N LYS A 45 2.30 -18.98 16.68
CA LYS A 45 1.11 -18.20 16.32
C LYS A 45 1.36 -16.69 16.39
N THR A 46 2.03 -16.24 17.44
CA THR A 46 2.30 -14.81 17.67
C THR A 46 3.25 -14.26 16.63
N GLU A 47 4.35 -14.96 16.36
CA GLU A 47 5.33 -14.60 15.33
C GLU A 47 4.71 -14.61 13.94
N LEU A 48 3.90 -15.62 13.60
CA LEU A 48 3.18 -15.64 12.31
C LEU A 48 2.23 -14.46 12.20
N ARG A 49 1.47 -14.15 13.25
CA ARG A 49 0.56 -13.00 13.25
C ARG A 49 1.31 -11.69 13.07
N SER A 50 2.39 -11.48 13.83
CA SER A 50 3.25 -10.30 13.68
C SER A 50 3.82 -10.21 12.28
N LYS A 51 4.32 -11.32 11.74
CA LYS A 51 4.89 -11.37 10.39
C LYS A 51 3.86 -11.02 9.33
N MET A 52 2.62 -11.50 9.47
CA MET A 52 1.53 -11.16 8.57
C MET A 52 1.20 -9.66 8.64
N GLU A 53 1.06 -9.11 9.84
CA GLU A 53 0.80 -7.68 10.07
C GLU A 53 1.93 -6.80 9.50
N ASP A 54 3.18 -7.11 9.81
CA ASP A 54 4.35 -6.40 9.30
C ASP A 54 4.45 -6.47 7.78
N THR A 55 4.15 -7.63 7.19
CA THR A 55 4.14 -7.80 5.73
C THR A 55 3.06 -6.94 5.10
N THR A 56 1.83 -6.97 5.63
CA THR A 56 0.74 -6.13 5.13
C THR A 56 1.07 -4.64 5.25
N ASN A 57 1.56 -4.20 6.40
CA ASN A 57 1.97 -2.82 6.62
C ASN A 57 3.10 -2.40 5.66
N SER A 58 4.08 -3.27 5.45
CA SER A 58 5.18 -3.04 4.51
C SER A 58 4.68 -2.96 3.07
N SER A 59 3.78 -3.85 2.65
CA SER A 59 3.18 -3.82 1.31
C SER A 59 2.39 -2.54 1.07
N ILE A 60 1.59 -2.10 2.04
CA ILE A 60 0.85 -0.83 1.96
C ILE A 60 1.83 0.34 1.89
N HIS A 61 2.88 0.34 2.70
CA HIS A 61 3.88 1.42 2.70
C HIS A 61 4.65 1.52 1.38
N ILE A 62 5.03 0.38 0.80
CA ILE A 62 5.69 0.34 -0.51
C ILE A 62 4.74 0.86 -1.58
N LEU A 63 3.47 0.42 -1.57
CA LEU A 63 2.47 0.88 -2.52
C LEU A 63 2.26 2.40 -2.44
N ASP A 64 2.08 2.95 -1.23
CA ASP A 64 1.94 4.38 -0.98
C ASP A 64 3.14 5.17 -1.51
N LYS A 65 4.35 4.68 -1.24
CA LYS A 65 5.58 5.29 -1.75
C LYS A 65 5.66 5.25 -3.27
N THR A 66 5.34 4.12 -3.89
CA THR A 66 5.34 3.98 -5.35
C THR A 66 4.31 4.88 -6.00
N LEU A 67 3.10 4.95 -5.47
CA LEU A 67 2.06 5.86 -5.96
C LEU A 67 2.49 7.33 -5.82
N THR A 68 3.04 7.71 -4.67
CA THR A 68 3.55 9.06 -4.43
C THR A 68 4.66 9.41 -5.43
N GLN A 69 5.59 8.50 -5.67
CA GLN A 69 6.67 8.70 -6.64
C GLN A 69 6.16 8.83 -8.07
N LEU A 70 5.18 8.01 -8.47
CA LEU A 70 4.55 8.11 -9.78
C LEU A 70 3.88 9.48 -9.97
N ILE A 71 3.07 9.91 -9.00
CA ILE A 71 2.40 11.22 -9.03
C ILE A 71 3.41 12.36 -9.08
N GLN A 72 4.52 12.27 -8.32
CA GLN A 72 5.58 13.28 -8.35
C GLN A 72 6.28 13.36 -9.71
N LEU A 73 6.56 12.21 -10.34
CA LEU A 73 7.18 12.17 -11.66
C LEU A 73 6.26 12.78 -12.71
N GLU A 74 4.98 12.39 -12.72
CA GLU A 74 3.99 12.97 -13.64
C GLU A 74 3.81 14.47 -13.41
N SER A 75 3.76 14.91 -12.15
CA SER A 75 3.69 16.34 -11.82
C SER A 75 4.92 17.11 -12.30
N ALA A 76 6.11 16.53 -12.24
CA ALA A 76 7.33 17.14 -12.77
C ALA A 76 7.28 17.25 -14.29
N SER A 77 6.82 16.21 -14.98
CA SER A 77 6.61 16.22 -16.44
C SER A 77 5.58 17.26 -16.87
N VAL A 78 4.48 17.42 -16.13
CA VAL A 78 3.47 18.46 -16.38
C VAL A 78 4.05 19.86 -16.15
N ASN A 79 4.89 20.06 -15.14
CA ASN A 79 5.57 21.34 -14.91
C ASN A 79 6.54 21.68 -16.05
N GLU A 80 7.33 20.71 -16.52
CA GLU A 80 8.21 20.89 -17.68
C GLU A 80 7.43 21.22 -18.96
N LEU A 81 6.26 20.58 -19.14
CA LEU A 81 5.35 20.92 -20.23
C LEU A 81 4.81 22.35 -20.09
N ALA A 82 4.42 22.75 -18.88
CA ALA A 82 3.89 24.08 -18.61
C ALA A 82 4.92 25.18 -18.90
N ASP A 83 6.20 24.97 -18.58
CA ASP A 83 7.29 25.92 -18.86
C ASP A 83 7.51 26.18 -20.35
N GLN A 84 7.11 25.25 -21.22
CA GLN A 84 7.22 25.36 -22.68
C GLN A 84 6.03 26.08 -23.35
N ILE A 85 5.00 26.41 -22.56
CA ILE A 85 3.71 26.92 -23.04
C ILE A 85 3.45 28.30 -22.45
N SER A 86 3.31 29.31 -23.31
CA SER A 86 2.93 30.65 -22.87
C SER A 86 1.42 30.85 -22.96
N ALA A 87 0.88 31.76 -22.13
CA ALA A 87 -0.53 32.14 -22.18
C ALA A 87 -0.96 32.67 -23.57
N ALA A 88 -0.06 33.37 -24.27
CA ALA A 88 -0.30 33.89 -25.62
C ALA A 88 -0.45 32.78 -26.68
N ASP A 89 0.24 31.65 -26.51
CA ASP A 89 0.10 30.51 -27.40
C ASP A 89 -1.28 29.83 -27.27
N VAL A 90 -1.83 29.83 -26.05
CA VAL A 90 -3.17 29.27 -25.76
C VAL A 90 -4.26 30.19 -26.32
N THR A 91 -4.14 31.52 -26.15
CA THR A 91 -5.10 32.48 -26.71
C THR A 91 -5.14 32.45 -28.24
N SER A 92 -3.97 32.29 -28.87
CA SER A 92 -3.85 32.22 -30.34
C SER A 92 -4.22 30.88 -30.95
N GLY A 93 -4.45 29.84 -30.13
CA GLY A 93 -4.74 28.49 -30.62
C GLY A 93 -3.59 27.88 -31.41
N SER A 94 -2.35 28.15 -30.99
CA SER A 94 -1.14 27.78 -31.73
C SER A 94 -1.08 26.29 -32.05
N ALA A 95 -0.88 25.97 -33.34
CA ALA A 95 -0.70 24.59 -33.80
C ALA A 95 0.53 23.91 -33.16
N ARG A 96 1.51 24.70 -32.70
CA ARG A 96 2.67 24.21 -31.95
C ARG A 96 2.24 23.62 -30.61
N VAL A 97 1.43 24.35 -29.84
CA VAL A 97 0.94 23.89 -28.53
C VAL A 97 0.04 22.68 -28.69
N ARG A 98 -0.83 22.65 -29.71
CA ARG A 98 -1.64 21.47 -30.02
C ARG A 98 -0.78 20.22 -30.22
N LYS A 99 0.25 20.31 -31.09
CA LYS A 99 1.19 19.19 -31.32
C LYS A 99 1.94 18.79 -30.05
N LEU A 100 2.30 19.74 -29.20
CA LEU A 100 3.02 19.48 -27.97
C LEU A 100 2.17 18.69 -26.98
N ILE A 101 0.92 19.10 -26.75
CA ILE A 101 0.00 18.42 -25.82
C ILE A 101 -0.45 17.05 -26.36
N ASP A 102 -0.60 16.91 -27.68
CA ASP A 102 -0.93 15.63 -28.32
C ASP A 102 0.24 14.65 -28.24
N LYS A 103 1.47 15.16 -28.41
CA LYS A 103 2.68 14.36 -28.23
C LYS A 103 2.82 13.90 -26.78
N PHE A 104 2.62 14.81 -25.83
CA PHE A 104 2.66 14.48 -24.40
C PHE A 104 1.63 13.39 -24.05
N LYS A 105 0.37 13.53 -24.49
CA LYS A 105 -0.67 12.50 -24.31
C LYS A 105 -0.31 11.15 -24.95
N ALA A 106 0.40 11.16 -26.08
CA ALA A 106 0.86 9.93 -26.73
C ALA A 106 2.03 9.26 -25.98
N GLU A 107 2.90 10.05 -25.35
CA GLU A 107 4.01 9.57 -24.51
C GLU A 107 3.53 9.09 -23.13
N HIS A 108 2.40 9.62 -22.64
CA HIS A 108 1.80 9.35 -21.34
C HIS A 108 0.41 8.69 -21.47
N PRO A 109 0.32 7.41 -21.85
CA PRO A 109 -0.96 6.70 -22.03
C PRO A 109 -1.79 6.59 -20.74
N GLU A 110 -1.16 6.69 -19.56
CA GLU A 110 -1.78 6.68 -18.23
C GLU A 110 -2.62 7.93 -17.93
N ILE A 111 -2.35 9.06 -18.59
CA ILE A 111 -3.09 10.31 -18.39
C ILE A 111 -4.31 10.30 -19.31
N ASP A 112 -5.53 10.33 -18.80
CA ASP A 112 -6.74 10.27 -19.65
C ASP A 112 -6.88 11.51 -20.57
N ILE A 113 -6.82 12.72 -19.97
CA ILE A 113 -7.02 13.98 -20.67
C ILE A 113 -5.95 14.98 -20.25
N VAL A 114 -5.31 15.62 -21.24
CA VAL A 114 -4.44 16.79 -21.04
C VAL A 114 -5.29 18.04 -21.29
N ALA A 115 -5.43 18.88 -20.26
CA ALA A 115 -6.25 20.08 -20.32
C ALA A 115 -5.42 21.34 -20.06
N LEU A 116 -5.56 22.33 -20.95
CA LEU A 116 -4.96 23.64 -20.83
C LEU A 116 -6.06 24.69 -20.76
N GLY A 117 -5.89 25.69 -19.90
CA GLY A 117 -6.80 26.81 -19.79
C GLY A 117 -6.03 28.09 -19.47
N ASN A 118 -6.44 29.20 -20.07
CA ASN A 118 -5.90 30.52 -19.76
C ASN A 118 -6.92 31.38 -18.98
N THR A 119 -6.47 32.57 -18.56
CA THR A 119 -7.31 33.56 -17.85
C THR A 119 -8.46 34.10 -18.70
N ASP A 120 -8.31 34.08 -20.02
CA ASP A 120 -9.32 34.54 -20.99
C ASP A 120 -10.46 33.52 -21.19
N GLY A 121 -10.39 32.34 -20.56
CA GLY A 121 -11.36 31.26 -20.72
C GLY A 121 -11.16 30.43 -22.00
N LYS A 122 -10.06 30.64 -22.73
CA LYS A 122 -9.65 29.76 -23.83
C LYS A 122 -9.04 28.49 -23.26
N PHE A 123 -9.32 27.38 -23.93
CA PHE A 123 -8.86 26.07 -23.52
C PHE A 123 -8.40 25.22 -24.69
N MET A 124 -7.56 24.24 -24.40
CA MET A 124 -7.16 23.20 -25.35
C MET A 124 -7.17 21.85 -24.62
N LEU A 125 -7.83 20.86 -25.21
CA LEU A 125 -7.90 19.50 -24.69
C LEU A 125 -7.20 18.53 -25.65
N SER A 126 -6.53 17.52 -25.09
CA SER A 126 -6.05 16.33 -25.81
C SER A 126 -6.49 15.06 -25.07
N PRO A 127 -7.22 14.12 -25.71
CA PRO A 127 -7.71 14.16 -27.09
C PRO A 127 -8.65 15.35 -27.36
N THR A 128 -8.68 15.82 -28.62
CA THR A 128 -9.48 17.00 -28.99
C THR A 128 -10.96 16.71 -28.72
N SER A 129 -11.53 17.44 -27.76
CA SER A 129 -12.96 17.48 -27.49
C SER A 129 -13.38 18.94 -27.34
N ASP A 130 -14.60 19.25 -27.78
CA ASP A 130 -15.19 20.57 -27.67
C ASP A 130 -16.53 20.46 -26.91
N PRO A 131 -16.48 20.40 -25.56
CA PRO A 131 -17.69 20.34 -24.76
C PRO A 131 -18.42 21.68 -24.87
N LYS A 132 -19.73 21.63 -25.11
CA LYS A 132 -20.57 22.83 -25.06
C LYS A 132 -20.46 23.46 -23.68
N ASP A 133 -20.25 24.77 -23.64
CA ASP A 133 -20.16 25.58 -22.42
C ASP A 133 -19.02 25.21 -21.45
N TYR A 134 -17.87 24.77 -21.98
CA TYR A 134 -16.69 24.49 -21.17
C TYR A 134 -15.94 25.78 -20.79
N ASP A 135 -15.92 26.13 -19.50
CA ASP A 135 -15.04 27.16 -18.95
C ASP A 135 -13.96 26.51 -18.07
N PRO A 136 -12.66 26.62 -18.41
CA PRO A 136 -11.60 26.04 -17.58
C PRO A 136 -11.53 26.69 -16.19
N ARG A 137 -11.98 27.94 -16.02
CA ARG A 137 -11.75 28.74 -14.81
C ARG A 137 -12.61 28.33 -13.62
N VAL A 138 -13.74 27.68 -13.87
CA VAL A 138 -14.63 27.15 -12.83
C VAL A 138 -14.27 25.72 -12.43
N ARG A 139 -13.27 25.12 -13.06
CA ARG A 139 -12.89 23.72 -12.83
C ARG A 139 -11.98 23.60 -11.61
N ASP A 140 -12.19 22.54 -10.83
CA ASP A 140 -11.41 22.29 -9.61
C ASP A 140 -9.91 22.25 -9.86
N TRP A 141 -9.46 21.66 -10.99
CA TRP A 141 -8.05 21.60 -11.36
C TRP A 141 -7.45 22.99 -11.61
N TYR A 142 -8.20 23.91 -12.21
CA TYR A 142 -7.73 25.27 -12.48
C TYR A 142 -7.65 26.09 -11.19
N ILE A 143 -8.69 25.98 -10.35
CA ILE A 143 -8.72 26.65 -9.04
C ILE A 143 -7.62 26.09 -8.13
N ALA A 144 -7.37 24.78 -8.16
CA ALA A 144 -6.30 24.14 -7.40
C ALA A 144 -4.92 24.61 -7.87
N ALA A 145 -4.68 24.64 -9.18
CA ALA A 145 -3.43 25.12 -9.76
C ALA A 145 -3.11 26.57 -9.37
N LEU A 146 -4.11 27.45 -9.36
CA LEU A 146 -3.95 28.84 -8.91
C LEU A 146 -3.62 28.98 -7.42
N LYS A 147 -4.06 28.02 -6.59
CA LYS A 147 -3.74 28.01 -5.15
C LYS A 147 -2.35 27.44 -4.86
N SER A 148 -1.84 26.58 -5.74
CA SER A 148 -0.52 25.96 -5.61
C SER A 148 0.60 26.72 -6.35
N SER A 149 0.25 27.77 -7.09
CA SER A 149 1.19 28.61 -7.86
C SER A 149 1.81 29.72 -7.03
#